data_AF-A0A7K1SZ76-F1
#
_entry.id   AF-A0A7K1SZ76-F1
#
_cell.length_a   1.000
_cell.length_b   1.000
_cell.length_c   1.000
_cell.angle_alpha   90.00
_cell.angle_beta   90.00
_cell.angle_gamma   90.00
#
_symmetry.space_group_name_H-M   'P 1'
#
loop_
_entity.id
_entity.type
_entity.pdbx_description
1 polymer ?
#
loop_
_entity_poly.entity_id
_entity_poly.type
_entity_poly.pdbx_seq_one_letter_code
_entity_poly.pdbx_strand_id
1 'polypeptide(L)' 'MTKITLQVPDSLLEHQNDTICFIAAKLYESGKLTLGEAAETAGMKKWDFAEVLIQYGVHYLDPSAAAAIRDARS' A
#
# COMPACT_ATOMS: atom_id res chain seq x y z
N MET A 1 7.07 17.15 2.23
CA MET A 1 6.44 15.94 2.81
C MET A 1 5.13 16.32 3.44
N THR A 2 4.07 15.60 3.11
CA THR A 2 2.73 15.80 3.68
C THR A 2 2.48 14.72 4.73
N LYS A 3 2.06 15.11 5.94
CA LYS A 3 1.86 14.17 7.04
C LYS A 3 0.37 13.89 7.22
N ILE A 4 0.00 12.62 7.16
CA ILE A 4 -1.33 12.14 7.58
C ILE A 4 -1.20 11.64 9.01
N THR A 5 -2.15 12.02 9.87
CA THR A 5 -2.20 11.56 11.26
C THR A 5 -3.41 10.64 11.40
N LEU A 6 -3.18 9.37 11.73
CA LEU A 6 -4.24 8.40 11.96
C LEU A 6 -4.28 8.08 13.46
N GLN A 7 -5.48 8.07 14.05
CA GLN A 7 -5.68 7.45 15.35
C GLN A 7 -5.90 5.96 15.13
N VAL A 8 -5.05 5.15 15.75
CA VAL A 8 -5.14 3.69 15.74
C VAL A 8 -5.22 3.20 17.19
N PRO A 9 -5.92 2.09 17.47
CA PRO A 9 -5.90 1.46 18.79
C PRO A 9 -4.47 1.07 19.20
N ASP A 10 -4.17 1.10 20.51
CA ASP A 10 -2.85 0.79 21.06
C ASP A 10 -2.32 -0.61 20.69
N SER A 11 -3.19 -1.59 20.44
CA SER A 11 -2.79 -2.91 19.93
C SER A 11 -2.15 -2.89 18.54
N LEU A 12 -2.24 -1.80 17.79
CA LEU A 12 -1.51 -1.62 16.53
C LEU A 12 -0.16 -0.95 16.73
N LEU A 13 0.11 -0.42 17.93
CA LEU A 13 1.35 0.27 18.26
C LEU A 13 2.51 -0.73 18.42
N GLU A 14 2.23 -1.94 18.93
CA GLU A 14 3.17 -3.07 18.95
C GLU A 14 3.52 -3.57 17.52
N HIS A 15 2.63 -3.33 16.56
CA HIS A 15 2.78 -3.68 15.15
C HIS A 15 2.89 -2.45 14.25
N GLN A 16 3.44 -1.33 14.77
CA GLN A 16 3.44 -0.06 14.04
C GLN A 16 4.07 -0.18 12.65
N ASN A 17 5.23 -0.84 12.53
CA ASN A 17 5.91 -1.03 11.25
C ASN A 17 5.09 -1.89 10.28
N ASP A 18 4.52 -3.00 10.77
CA ASP A 18 3.67 -3.88 9.97
C ASP A 18 2.41 -3.14 9.48
N THR A 19 1.80 -2.34 10.35
CA THR A 19 0.64 -1.49 10.02
C THR A 19 0.96 -0.47 8.94
N ILE A 20 2.12 0.20 9.03
CA ILE A 20 2.57 1.16 8.01
C ILE A 20 2.83 0.44 6.68
N CYS A 21 3.53 -0.71 6.71
CA CYS A 21 3.75 -1.56 5.55
C CYS A 21 2.43 -1.98 4.89
N PHE A 22 1.46 -2.41 5.69
CA PHE A 22 0.13 -2.82 5.22
C PHE A 22 -0.62 -1.66 4.56
N ILE A 23 -0.63 -0.47 5.18
CA ILE A 23 -1.26 0.71 4.61
C ILE A 23 -0.57 1.10 3.30
N ALA A 24 0.76 1.14 3.27
CA ALA A 24 1.52 1.44 2.06
C ALA A 24 1.22 0.42 0.94
N ALA A 25 1.15 -0.86 1.29
CA ALA A 25 0.83 -1.95 0.37
C ALA A 25 -0.58 -1.80 -0.21
N LYS A 26 -1.58 -1.48 0.62
CA LYS A 26 -2.97 -1.24 0.19
C LYS A 26 -3.16 0.03 -0.62
N LEU A 27 -2.42 1.09 -0.31
CA LEU A 27 -2.42 2.32 -1.10
C LEU A 27 -1.75 2.10 -2.46
N TYR A 28 -0.69 1.28 -2.52
CA TYR A 28 -0.08 0.85 -3.77
C TYR A 28 -1.03 -0.02 -4.60
N GLU A 29 -1.67 -1.02 -3.98
CA GLU A 29 -2.70 -1.89 -4.61
C GLU A 29 -3.84 -1.06 -5.22
N SER A 30 -4.22 0.03 -4.54
CA SER A 30 -5.26 0.95 -4.99
C SER A 30 -4.79 1.95 -6.07
N GLY A 31 -3.52 1.88 -6.50
CA GLY A 31 -2.90 2.81 -7.44
C GLY A 31 -2.75 4.25 -6.93
N LYS A 32 -2.86 4.46 -5.61
CA LYS A 32 -2.73 5.79 -4.97
C LYS A 32 -1.28 6.18 -4.73
N LEU A 33 -0.42 5.18 -4.50
CA LEU A 33 1.03 5.35 -4.34
C LEU A 33 1.75 4.58 -5.44
N THR A 34 2.87 5.14 -5.91
CA THR A 34 3.82 4.38 -6.74
C THR A 34 4.63 3.44 -5.85
N LEU A 35 5.30 2.45 -6.45
CA LEU A 35 6.18 1.54 -5.71
C LEU A 35 7.25 2.29 -4.88
N GLY A 36 7.72 3.45 -5.38
CA GLY A 36 8.66 4.30 -4.65
C GLY A 36 8.05 5.01 -3.47
N GLU A 37 6.92 5.67 -3.68
CA GLU A 37 6.21 6.41 -2.63
C GLU A 37 5.73 5.46 -1.52
N ALA A 38 5.30 4.25 -1.87
CA ALA A 38 4.88 3.24 -0.90
C ALA A 38 6.07 2.70 -0.09
N ALA A 39 7.22 2.45 -0.74
CA ALA A 39 8.44 2.08 -0.04
C ALA A 39 8.94 3.17 0.91
N GLU A 40 8.91 4.44 0.47
CA GLU A 40 9.25 5.58 1.33
C GLU A 40 8.27 5.74 2.49
N THR A 41 6.97 5.50 2.26
CA THR A 41 5.94 5.51 3.32
C THR A 41 6.20 4.41 4.36
N ALA A 42 6.63 3.24 3.91
CA ALA A 42 7.00 2.11 4.77
C ALA A 42 8.39 2.25 5.41
N GLY A 43 9.14 3.32 5.11
CA GLY A 43 10.48 3.53 5.67
C GLY A 43 11.52 2.50 5.20
N MET A 44 11.29 1.86 4.06
CA MET A 44 12.12 0.78 3.53
C MET A 44 12.57 1.03 2.09
N LYS A 45 13.54 0.25 1.63
CA LYS A 45 14.04 0.37 0.25
C LYS A 45 13.01 -0.19 -0.72
N LYS A 46 12.95 0.39 -1.93
CA LYS A 46 12.06 -0.06 -3.03
C LYS A 46 12.03 -1.58 -3.24
N TRP A 47 13.20 -2.22 -3.22
CA TRP A 47 13.34 -3.66 -3.43
C TRP A 47 12.80 -4.49 -2.26
N ASP A 48 13.02 -4.01 -1.04
CA ASP A 48 12.50 -4.62 0.19
C ASP A 48 10.97 -4.58 0.21
N PHE A 49 10.42 -3.41 -0.14
CA PHE A 49 8.98 -3.22 -0.22
C PHE A 49 8.33 -4.09 -1.32
N ALA A 50 9.04 -4.35 -2.42
CA ALA A 50 8.54 -5.25 -3.46
C ALA A 50 8.37 -6.69 -2.97
N GLU A 51 9.27 -7.19 -2.12
CA GLU A 51 9.10 -8.50 -1.47
C GLU A 51 7.93 -8.49 -0.48
N VAL A 52 7.77 -7.40 0.26
CA VAL A 52 6.68 -7.21 1.21
C VAL A 52 5.31 -7.22 0.50
N LEU A 53 5.20 -6.61 -0.68
CA LEU A 53 3.98 -6.66 -1.51
C LEU A 53 3.58 -8.09 -1.89
N ILE A 54 4.56 -8.94 -2.20
CA ILE A 54 4.34 -10.36 -2.51
C ILE A 54 3.80 -11.08 -1.27
N GLN A 55 4.36 -10.79 -0.08
CA GLN A 55 3.91 -11.39 1.19
C GLN A 55 2.48 -10.97 1.57
N TYR A 56 2.10 -9.71 1.32
CA TYR A 56 0.73 -9.23 1.56
C TYR A 56 -0.28 -9.64 0.47
N GLY A 57 0.14 -10.43 -0.53
CA GLY A 57 -0.74 -10.92 -1.59
C GLY A 57 -1.27 -9.80 -2.50
N VAL A 58 -0.57 -8.67 -2.57
CA VAL A 58 -0.94 -7.55 -3.43
C VAL A 58 -0.65 -7.95 -4.88
N HIS A 59 -1.71 -8.32 -5.61
CA HIS A 59 -1.61 -8.44 -7.05
C HIS A 59 -1.46 -7.04 -7.64
N TYR A 60 -0.45 -6.86 -8.48
CA TYR A 60 -0.30 -5.68 -9.32
C TYR A 60 -1.58 -5.55 -10.17
N LEU A 61 -2.55 -4.78 -9.68
CA LEU A 61 -3.75 -4.46 -10.43
C LEU A 61 -3.30 -3.51 -11.52
N ASP A 62 -3.11 -4.07 -12.71
CA ASP A 62 -2.83 -3.27 -13.89
C ASP A 62 -3.96 -2.23 -14.02
N PRO A 63 -3.65 -0.93 -14.14
CA PRO A 63 -4.68 0.10 -14.23
C PRO A 63 -5.63 -0.12 -15.43
N SER A 64 -5.20 -0.87 -16.46
CA SER A 64 -6.06 -1.36 -17.54
C SER A 64 -7.14 -2.35 -17.06
N ALA A 65 -6.81 -3.23 -16.11
CA ALA A 65 -7.77 -4.18 -15.52
C ALA A 65 -8.76 -3.48 -14.58
N ALA A 66 -8.31 -2.47 -13.83
CA ALA A 66 -9.18 -1.67 -12.97
C ALA A 66 -10.18 -0.81 -13.76
N ALA A 67 -9.78 -0.28 -14.91
CA ALA A 67 -10.67 0.45 -15.82
C ALA A 67 -11.79 -0.46 -16.37
N ALA A 68 -11.46 -1.70 -16.75
CA ALA A 68 -12.45 -2.65 -17.27
C ALA A 68 -13.55 -3.03 -16.26
N ILE A 69 -13.24 -3.05 -14.96
CA ILE A 69 -14.25 -3.33 -13.91
C ILE A 69 -15.20 -2.12 -13.71
N ARG A 70 -14.74 -0.90 -14.03
CA ARG A 70 -15.55 0.31 -13.86
C ARG A 70 -16.59 0.48 -14.97
N ASP A 71 -16.30 0.03 -16.18
CA ASP A 71 -17.22 0.03 -17.32
C ASP A 71 -18.27 -1.08 -17.25
N ALA A 72 -18.03 -2.16 -16.51
CA ALA A 72 -19.02 -3.25 -16.32
C ALA A 72 -20.23 -2.87 -15.43
N ARG A 73 -20.28 -1.63 -14.92
CA ARG A 73 -21.30 -1.15 -13.98
C ARG A 73 -22.07 0.08 -14.49
N SER A 74 -21.92 0.46 -15.76
CA SER A 74 -22.70 1.52 -16.43
C SER A 74 -23.75 0.96 -17.39
#